data_AF-A0A968VLL3-F1
#
_entry.id   AF-A0A968VLL3-F1
#
_cell.length_a   1.000
_cell.length_b   1.000
_cell.length_c   1.000
_cell.angle_alpha   90.00
_cell.angle_beta   90.00
_cell.angle_gamma   90.00
#
_symmetry.space_group_name_H-M   'P 1'
#
loop_
_entity.id
_entity.type
_entity.pdbx_description
1 polymer ?
#
loop_
_entity_poly.entity_id
_entity_poly.type
_entity_poly.pdbx_seq_one_letter_code
_entity_poly.pdbx_strand_id
1 'polypeptide(L)' 'MAKLTEKQAFFTMISFLEDYYQNTQAEEIAILLGSLQVLQDGSPADPATWSDWQKSLQKVLQDNYVLNGAET' A
#
# COMPACT_ATOMS: atom_id res chain seq x y z
N MET A 1 2.62 13.98 15.32
CA MET A 1 2.29 13.65 13.92
C MET A 1 0.79 13.41 13.82
N ALA A 2 0.17 13.70 12.67
CA ALA A 2 -1.25 13.46 12.45
C ALA A 2 -1.53 11.95 12.25
N LYS A 3 -2.67 11.46 12.74
CA LYS A 3 -3.15 10.10 12.41
C LYS A 3 -3.62 10.09 10.96
N LEU A 4 -3.11 9.16 10.16
CA LEU A 4 -3.54 8.97 8.79
C LEU A 4 -4.90 8.24 8.76
N THR A 5 -5.74 8.59 7.79
CA THR A 5 -6.89 7.75 7.43
C THR A 5 -6.42 6.52 6.65
N GLU A 6 -7.24 5.47 6.58
CA GLU A 6 -6.93 4.24 5.81
C GLU A 6 -6.58 4.56 4.35
N LYS A 7 -7.26 5.54 3.75
CA LYS A 7 -7.02 6.02 2.38
C LYS A 7 -5.71 6.80 2.25
N GLN A 8 -5.39 7.66 3.23
CA GLN A 8 -4.11 8.37 3.23
C GLN A 8 -2.93 7.41 3.38
N ALA A 9 -3.06 6.38 4.22
CA ALA A 9 -2.04 5.35 4.36
C ALA A 9 -1.87 4.54 3.05
N PHE A 10 -2.96 4.24 2.34
CA PHE A 10 -2.91 3.60 1.02
C PHE A 10 -2.17 4.47 0.00
N PHE A 11 -2.50 5.75 -0.09
CA PHE A 11 -1.82 6.68 -1.01
C PHE A 11 -0.36 6.92 -0.63
N THR A 12 -0.03 6.88 0.66
CA THR A 12 1.37 6.94 1.11
C THR A 12 2.15 5.73 0.57
N MET A 13 1.57 4.52 0.63
CA MET A 13 2.19 3.31 0.09
C MET A 13 2.36 3.39 -1.43
N ILE A 14 1.34 3.83 -2.17
CA ILE A 14 1.45 4.00 -3.64
C ILE A 14 2.54 5.01 -4.00
N SER A 15 2.54 6.19 -3.38
CA SER A 15 3.54 7.23 -3.64
C SER A 15 4.96 6.73 -3.39
N PHE A 16 5.18 5.93 -2.35
CA PHE A 16 6.48 5.33 -2.07
C PHE A 16 6.91 4.34 -3.18
N LEU A 17 5.99 3.50 -3.66
CA LEU A 17 6.27 2.55 -4.74
C LEU A 17 6.52 3.25 -6.08
N GLU A 18 5.82 4.36 -6.35
CA GLU A 18 6.06 5.20 -7.52
C GLU A 18 7.48 5.76 -7.49
N ASP A 19 7.91 6.36 -6.37
CA ASP A 19 9.27 6.87 -6.20
C ASP A 19 10.31 5.75 -6.37
N TYR A 20 10.05 4.58 -5.80
CA TYR A 20 10.94 3.43 -5.95
C TYR A 20 11.03 2.96 -7.41
N TYR A 21 9.90 2.89 -8.12
CA TYR A 21 9.89 2.54 -9.53
C TYR A 21 10.64 3.57 -10.38
N GLN A 22 10.41 4.87 -10.17
CA GLN A 22 11.12 5.92 -10.91
C GLN A 22 12.64 5.80 -10.80
N ASN A 23 13.14 5.36 -9.64
CA ASN A 23 14.57 5.22 -9.38
C ASN A 23 15.17 3.90 -9.88
N THR A 24 14.39 2.83 -9.95
CA THR A 24 14.90 1.47 -10.23
C THR A 24 14.45 0.89 -11.57
N GLN A 25 13.34 1.38 -12.11
CA GLN A 25 12.64 0.83 -13.27
C GLN A 25 12.32 -0.67 -13.12
N ALA A 26 12.10 -1.13 -11.89
CA ALA A 26 11.78 -2.52 -11.61
C ALA A 26 10.40 -2.90 -12.20
N GLU A 27 10.39 -3.82 -13.17
CA GLU A 27 9.18 -4.23 -13.90
C GLU A 27 8.08 -4.78 -12.97
N GLU A 28 8.47 -5.54 -11.96
CA GLU A 28 7.55 -6.09 -10.95
C GLU A 28 6.78 -5.01 -10.20
N ILE A 29 7.43 -3.85 -9.94
CA ILE A 29 6.80 -2.70 -9.30
C ILE A 29 5.87 -1.99 -10.27
N ALA A 30 6.22 -1.90 -11.56
CA ALA A 30 5.32 -1.36 -12.58
C ALA A 30 4.02 -2.17 -12.68
N ILE A 31 4.13 -3.51 -12.68
CA ILE A 31 2.98 -4.42 -12.71
C ILE A 31 2.13 -4.24 -11.45
N LEU A 32 2.76 -4.16 -10.27
CA LEU A 32 2.07 -3.92 -9.01
C LEU A 32 1.33 -2.58 -9.03
N LEU A 33 1.99 -1.48 -9.41
CA LEU A 33 1.37 -0.16 -9.54
C LEU A 33 0.19 -0.17 -10.52
N GLY A 34 0.28 -0.93 -11.61
CA GLY A 34 -0.84 -1.15 -12.53
C GLY A 34 -2.05 -1.80 -11.85
N SER A 35 -1.83 -2.76 -10.96
CA SER A 35 -2.92 -3.39 -10.18
C SER A 35 -3.50 -2.49 -9.09
N LEU A 36 -2.71 -1.55 -8.58
CA LEU A 36 -3.10 -0.58 -7.53
C LEU A 36 -3.78 0.67 -8.08
N GLN A 37 -4.18 0.68 -9.36
CA GLN A 37 -4.74 1.85 -10.01
C GLN A 37 -5.92 2.46 -9.22
N VAL A 38 -5.95 3.78 -9.14
CA VAL A 38 -6.97 4.54 -8.42
C VAL A 38 -7.86 5.29 -9.41
N LEU A 39 -9.18 5.23 -9.22
CA LEU A 39 -10.18 5.96 -9.98
C LEU A 39 -10.20 7.44 -9.60
N GLN A 40 -10.92 8.27 -10.37
CA GLN A 40 -11.01 9.72 -10.14
C GLN A 40 -11.62 10.10 -8.79
N ASP A 41 -12.45 9.24 -8.20
CA ASP A 41 -13.01 9.42 -6.86
C ASP A 41 -12.02 9.02 -5.74
N GLY A 42 -10.84 8.54 -6.12
CA GLY A 42 -9.79 8.09 -5.23
C GLY A 42 -10.04 6.68 -4.65
N SER A 43 -10.95 5.89 -5.21
CA SER A 43 -11.12 4.48 -4.85
C SER A 43 -10.22 3.57 -5.73
N PRO A 44 -9.76 2.42 -5.25
CA PRO A 44 -9.07 1.45 -6.10
C PRO A 44 -9.98 0.97 -7.24
N ALA A 45 -9.42 0.83 -8.44
CA ALA A 45 -10.13 0.34 -9.61
C ALA A 45 -10.59 -1.12 -9.43
N ASP A 46 -9.83 -1.92 -8.68
CA ASP A 46 -10.20 -3.28 -8.28
C ASP A 46 -10.64 -3.33 -6.80
N PRO A 47 -11.90 -3.69 -6.49
CA PRO A 47 -12.37 -3.87 -5.13
C PRO A 47 -11.60 -4.92 -4.31
N ALA A 48 -11.02 -5.94 -4.95
CA ALA A 48 -10.23 -6.96 -4.26
C ALA A 48 -8.96 -6.36 -3.63
N THR A 49 -8.31 -5.43 -4.35
CA THR A 49 -7.16 -4.67 -3.87
C THR A 49 -7.49 -3.90 -2.59
N TRP A 50 -8.67 -3.28 -2.51
CA TRP A 50 -9.08 -2.58 -1.30
C TRP A 50 -9.28 -3.54 -0.12
N SER A 51 -9.87 -4.70 -0.36
CA SER A 51 -10.03 -5.73 0.69
C SER A 51 -8.69 -6.21 1.23
N ASP A 52 -7.70 -6.43 0.36
CA ASP A 52 -6.37 -6.87 0.76
C ASP A 52 -5.58 -5.78 1.50
N TRP A 53 -5.77 -4.52 1.11
CA TRP A 53 -5.28 -3.37 1.87
C TRP A 53 -5.87 -3.32 3.28
N GLN A 54 -7.20 -3.45 3.42
CA GLN A 54 -7.86 -3.45 4.73
C GLN A 54 -7.37 -4.59 5.63
N LYS A 55 -7.15 -5.79 5.08
CA LYS A 55 -6.53 -6.91 5.82
C LYS A 55 -5.12 -6.56 6.30
N SER A 56 -4.34 -5.86 5.49
CA SER A 56 -2.98 -5.43 5.84
C SER A 56 -2.99 -4.38 6.95
N LEU A 57 -3.89 -3.40 6.88
CA LEU A 57 -4.11 -2.44 7.96
C LEU A 57 -4.52 -3.12 9.26
N GLN A 58 -5.44 -4.09 9.22
CA GLN A 58 -5.85 -4.85 10.40
C GLN A 58 -4.67 -5.58 11.05
N LYS A 59 -3.78 -6.18 10.25
CA LYS A 59 -2.57 -6.81 10.80
C LYS A 59 -1.72 -5.81 11.57
N VAL A 60 -1.43 -4.65 10.97
CA VAL A 60 -0.58 -3.61 11.57
C VAL A 60 -1.21 -3.00 12.81
N LEU A 61 -2.52 -2.71 12.77
CA LEU A 61 -3.24 -2.05 13.87
C LEU A 61 -3.56 -2.99 15.04
N GLN A 62 -3.56 -4.30 14.84
CA GLN A 62 -3.81 -5.28 15.91
C GLN A 62 -2.54 -5.60 16.74
N ASP A 63 -1.47 -4.81 16.63
CA ASP A 63 -0.17 -4.97 17.36
C ASP A 63 0.50 -6.36 17.23
N ASN A 64 -0.04 -7.26 16.42
CA ASN A 64 0.47 -8.61 16.17
C ASN A 64 1.22 -8.72 14.83
N TYR A 65 1.47 -7.60 14.15
CA TYR A 65 2.30 -7.60 12.95
C TYR A 65 3.78 -7.53 13.31
N VAL A 66 4.41 -8.70 13.36
CA VAL A 66 5.87 -8.79 13.38
C VAL A 66 6.35 -8.65 11.93
N LEU A 67 7.06 -7.57 11.63
CA LEU A 67 7.84 -7.47 10.40
C LEU A 67 8.84 -8.62 10.39
N ASN A 68 8.63 -9.61 9.51
CA ASN A 68 9.52 -10.75 9.37
C ASN A 68 10.96 -10.26 9.20
N GLY A 69 11.80 -10.48 10.22
CA GLY A 69 13.22 -10.11 10.24
C GLY A 69 13.70 -9.26 11.42
N ALA A 70 12.81 -8.73 12.26
CA ALA A 70 13.19 -8.14 13.54
C ALA A 70 13.05 -9.19 14.65
N GLU A 71 14.00 -10.11 14.73
CA GLU A 71 14.24 -10.82 15.99
C GLU A 71 14.65 -9.76 17.02
N THR A 72 13.97 -9.76 18.17
CA THR A 72 14.31 -8.92 19.34
C THR A 72 15.66 -9.27 19.92
#